data_AF-A0A8S2EVD2-F1
#
_entry.id   AF-A0A8S2EVD2-F1
#
_cell.length_a   1.000
_cell.length_b   1.000
_cell.length_c   1.000
_cell.angle_alpha   90.00
_cell.angle_beta   90.00
_cell.angle_gamma   90.00
#
_symmetry.space_group_name_H-M   'P 1'
#
loop_
_entity.id
_entity.type
_entity.pdbx_description
1 polymer ?
#
loop_
_entity_poly.entity_id
_entity_poly.type
_entity_poly.pdbx_seq_one_letter_code
_entity_poly.pdbx_strand_id
1 'polypeptide(L)'
;MKAYTKNSTAVNSFLSTSRNRDVALTMARSNAERHDRTDVELVVFDIEMNINCINDSKMAPYADISNRSNFSEEVEVLFMPGSVFDLIDVKFDEQDRVWIVTLHLTCADSPVLTYIKQQLPPRTCLSHISAILYDMGQFDRAEQLLLELVNNSINSVELYDQLVAVKLAKSDYSSALEYIKKGLNHRMAMLSSSDLYKSYKLFGNVYKVMDNDEIAMDHYSIALGLLLSYKDKNLLAVGDVHLQIGLLHWKAGNLQSATRSFEDSLRFKQVALGKRDPEVARILMNLGVIANQQDKYERALEFLVKALDIQLEMLPSDHYDVAQTYNHIGLVYAQCDKQDLYLAFAHRSVTIELSLLPLAHPSRAELIETVEEIRSLESLWTMNASLHKVLFSERLATLLNR
;
A
#
# COMPACT_ATOMS: atom_id res chain seq x y z
N MET A 1 29.48 34.40 14.08
CA MET A 1 30.41 34.46 12.92
C MET A 1 29.64 33.97 11.69
N LYS A 2 29.47 34.79 10.65
CA LYS A 2 28.83 34.38 9.38
C LYS A 2 29.79 33.48 8.62
N ALA A 3 29.34 32.30 8.19
CA ALA A 3 30.00 31.48 7.18
C ALA A 3 28.92 30.85 6.29
N TYR A 4 28.84 31.32 5.05
CA TYR A 4 28.20 30.62 3.95
C TYR A 4 29.21 29.61 3.40
N THR A 5 28.89 28.32 3.42
CA THR A 5 29.50 27.33 2.53
C THR A 5 28.47 26.29 2.09
N LYS A 6 28.36 26.20 0.77
CA LYS A 6 27.73 25.20 -0.11
C LYS A 6 27.70 23.76 0.41
N ASN A 7 26.63 23.06 0.05
CA ASN A 7 26.55 21.61 -0.21
C ASN A 7 27.22 20.69 0.83
N SER A 8 26.67 20.66 2.03
CA SER A 8 26.75 19.48 2.88
C SER A 8 25.34 19.18 3.39
N THR A 9 24.63 18.30 2.69
CA THR A 9 23.55 17.53 3.29
C THR A 9 24.22 16.60 4.31
N ALA A 10 24.29 17.04 5.56
CA ALA A 10 24.52 16.12 6.66
C ALA A 10 23.26 15.25 6.79
N VAL A 11 23.21 14.14 6.04
CA VAL A 11 22.26 13.07 6.34
C VAL A 11 22.83 12.40 7.56
N ASN A 12 22.51 12.92 8.75
CA ASN A 12 22.71 12.17 9.98
C ASN A 12 21.93 10.87 9.80
N SER A 13 22.65 9.82 9.43
CA SER A 13 22.07 8.50 9.20
C SER A 13 21.65 7.86 10.52
N PHE A 14 21.77 8.59 11.63
CA PHE A 14 21.44 8.15 12.98
C PHE A 14 20.31 9.03 13.51
N LEU A 15 19.36 8.41 14.20
CA LEU A 15 18.40 9.15 15.01
C LEU A 15 19.14 9.62 16.26
N SER A 16 19.42 10.92 16.33
CA SER A 16 20.04 11.56 17.50
C SER A 16 18.98 11.97 18.50
N THR A 17 19.23 11.68 19.78
CA THR A 17 18.34 11.96 20.90
C THR A 17 19.15 12.36 22.13
N SER A 18 18.47 12.89 23.15
CA SER A 18 19.09 13.27 24.42
C SER A 18 18.59 12.37 25.54
N ARG A 19 19.47 12.01 26.48
CA ARG A 19 19.06 11.41 27.77
C ARG A 19 18.47 12.44 28.74
N ASN A 20 18.57 13.72 28.42
CA ASN A 20 18.04 14.81 29.22
C ASN A 20 16.72 15.30 28.62
N ARG A 21 15.62 15.07 29.36
CA ARG A 21 14.27 15.46 28.94
C ARG A 21 14.15 16.97 28.70
N ASP A 22 14.81 17.79 29.51
CA ASP A 22 14.74 19.26 29.38
C ASP A 22 15.39 19.74 28.09
N VAL A 23 16.47 19.07 27.65
CA VAL A 23 17.12 19.35 26.36
C VAL A 23 16.18 18.98 25.21
N ALA A 24 15.54 17.80 25.27
CA ALA A 24 14.59 17.38 24.25
C ALA A 24 13.39 18.34 24.13
N LEU A 25 12.83 18.78 25.26
CA LEU A 25 11.74 19.76 25.30
C LEU A 25 12.18 21.12 24.75
N THR A 26 13.38 21.57 25.10
CA THR A 26 13.95 22.83 24.60
C THR A 26 14.13 22.78 23.08
N MET A 27 14.65 21.67 22.55
CA MET A 27 14.80 21.46 21.11
C MET A 27 13.44 21.48 20.40
N ALA A 28 12.44 20.77 20.93
CA ALA A 28 11.09 20.76 20.37
C ALA A 28 10.48 22.17 20.30
N ARG A 29 10.59 22.96 21.38
CA ARG A 29 10.07 24.33 21.45
C ARG A 29 10.82 25.29 20.52
N SER A 30 12.15 25.20 20.47
CA SER A 30 12.98 26.10 19.66
C SER A 30 12.64 26.03 18.17
N ASN A 31 12.15 24.89 17.67
CA ASN A 31 11.74 24.73 16.29
C ASN A 31 10.37 25.37 16.00
N ALA A 32 9.44 25.32 16.95
CA ALA A 32 8.13 25.98 16.84
C ALA A 32 8.25 27.50 16.90
N GLU A 33 9.05 28.03 17.83
CA GLU A 33 9.26 29.48 17.99
C GLU A 33 9.97 30.12 16.78
N ARG A 34 10.89 29.39 16.13
CA ARG A 34 11.61 29.88 14.94
C ARG A 34 10.72 30.15 13.72
N HIS A 35 9.50 29.61 13.68
CA HIS A 35 8.65 29.67 12.50
C HIS A 35 7.27 30.30 12.76
N ASP A 36 7.00 30.82 13.96
CA ASP A 36 5.75 31.49 14.35
C ASP A 36 4.49 30.72 13.91
N ARG A 37 4.55 29.39 14.06
CA ARG A 37 3.56 28.44 13.54
C ARG A 37 2.65 27.96 14.65
N THR A 38 1.43 28.47 14.68
CA THR A 38 0.38 28.04 15.63
C THR A 38 -0.31 26.73 15.23
N ASP A 39 0.06 26.16 14.08
CA ASP A 39 -0.46 24.93 13.49
C ASP A 39 0.44 23.71 13.76
N VAL A 40 1.48 23.85 14.58
CA VAL A 40 2.44 22.78 14.86
C VAL A 40 2.22 22.21 16.24
N GLU A 41 1.89 20.92 16.29
CA GLU A 41 1.86 20.13 17.52
C GLU A 41 3.28 19.72 17.91
N LEU A 42 3.63 19.90 19.18
CA LEU A 42 4.91 19.47 19.73
C LEU A 42 4.83 17.98 20.07
N VAL A 43 5.84 17.22 19.66
CA VAL A 43 5.94 15.79 19.97
C VAL A 43 7.33 15.50 20.55
N VAL A 44 7.35 14.77 21.67
CA VAL A 44 8.56 14.23 22.30
C VAL A 44 8.46 12.71 22.34
N PHE A 45 9.50 12.05 21.84
CA PHE A 45 9.62 10.60 21.91
C PHE A 45 10.38 10.22 23.18
N ASP A 46 9.72 9.45 24.05
CA ASP A 46 10.31 8.90 25.27
C ASP A 46 10.69 7.44 25.00
N ILE A 47 11.98 7.12 25.02
CA ILE A 47 12.50 5.83 24.52
C ILE A 47 13.01 4.99 25.68
N GLU A 48 12.29 3.92 25.99
CA GLU A 48 12.71 2.88 26.93
C GLU A 48 13.69 1.92 26.27
N MET A 49 14.82 1.68 26.94
CA MET A 49 15.91 0.84 26.44
C MET A 49 16.22 -0.31 27.41
N ASN A 50 16.12 -1.55 26.93
CA ASN A 50 16.58 -2.71 27.69
C ASN A 50 18.06 -3.02 27.38
N ILE A 51 18.95 -2.66 28.31
CA ILE A 51 20.42 -2.82 28.17
C ILE A 51 20.82 -4.31 28.11
N ASN A 52 19.99 -5.23 28.63
CA ASN A 52 20.32 -6.66 28.67
C ASN A 52 20.25 -7.34 27.29
N CYS A 53 19.58 -6.73 26.31
CA CYS A 53 19.49 -7.25 24.94
C CYS A 53 20.79 -7.11 24.12
N ILE A 54 21.82 -6.49 24.69
CA ILE A 54 23.09 -6.18 24.01
C ILE A 54 24.05 -7.37 24.01
N ASN A 55 23.88 -8.32 24.92
CA ASN A 55 24.84 -9.41 25.12
C ASN A 55 24.80 -10.50 24.03
N ASP A 56 23.72 -10.61 23.25
CA ASP A 56 23.57 -11.64 22.20
C ASP A 56 23.75 -11.13 20.77
N SER A 57 23.77 -9.81 20.55
CA SER A 57 23.93 -9.20 19.22
C SER A 57 25.32 -8.59 19.03
N LYS A 58 26.06 -9.00 17.98
CA LYS A 58 27.38 -8.44 17.61
C LYS A 58 27.40 -6.93 17.25
N MET A 59 26.27 -6.23 17.31
CA MET A 59 26.12 -4.79 17.05
C MET A 59 25.15 -4.18 18.05
N ALA A 60 25.56 -3.12 18.74
CA ALA A 60 24.66 -2.31 19.56
C ALA A 60 23.81 -1.40 18.66
N PRO A 61 22.47 -1.39 18.78
CA PRO A 61 21.59 -0.54 17.97
C PRO A 61 21.67 0.95 18.34
N TYR A 62 22.42 1.31 19.39
CA TYR A 62 22.64 2.69 19.79
C TYR A 62 24.04 2.89 20.37
N ALA A 63 24.46 4.15 20.47
CA ALA A 63 25.70 4.57 21.12
C ALA A 63 25.45 5.82 21.97
N ASP A 64 25.81 5.76 23.25
CA ASP A 64 25.95 6.95 24.09
C ASP A 64 27.24 7.67 23.68
N ILE A 65 27.09 8.86 23.10
CA ILE A 65 28.19 9.69 22.64
C ILE A 65 28.33 10.96 23.47
N SER A 66 27.75 11.02 24.67
CA SER A 66 27.80 12.19 25.56
C SER A 66 29.24 12.71 25.76
N ASN A 67 30.21 11.80 25.83
CA ASN A 67 31.63 12.12 26.01
C ASN A 67 32.37 12.55 24.73
N ARG A 68 31.71 12.45 23.57
CA ARG A 68 32.25 12.78 22.24
C ARG A 68 31.40 13.81 21.49
N SER A 69 30.21 14.13 21.98
CA SER A 69 29.34 15.13 21.40
C SER A 69 29.99 16.51 21.49
N ASN A 70 29.73 17.33 20.46
CA ASN A 70 30.20 18.72 20.42
C ASN A 70 29.50 19.59 21.47
N PHE A 71 28.34 19.13 21.97
CA PHE A 71 27.58 19.77 23.04
C PHE A 71 27.43 18.78 24.21
N SER A 72 28.37 18.83 25.16
CA SER A 72 28.41 17.89 26.29
C SER A 72 27.16 17.89 27.17
N GLU A 73 26.41 19.01 27.17
CA GLU A 73 25.15 19.16 27.92
C GLU A 73 23.97 18.42 27.28
N GLU A 74 24.07 18.04 26.00
CA GLU A 74 23.01 17.33 25.30
C GLU A 74 22.90 15.86 25.73
N VAL A 75 23.94 15.30 26.36
CA VAL A 75 23.97 13.90 26.79
C VAL A 75 23.47 12.97 25.68
N GLU A 76 24.09 13.14 24.51
CA GLU A 76 23.58 12.67 23.23
C GLU A 76 23.69 11.13 23.08
N VAL A 77 22.62 10.54 22.57
CA VAL A 77 22.53 9.12 22.21
C VAL A 77 22.14 9.01 20.73
N LEU A 78 22.93 8.25 19.98
CA LEU A 78 22.67 7.97 18.57
C LEU A 78 22.10 6.57 18.41
N PHE A 79 20.97 6.44 17.71
CA PHE A 79 20.42 5.16 17.27
C PHE A 79 20.81 4.87 15.84
N MET A 80 21.15 3.62 15.56
CA MET A 80 21.45 3.15 14.22
C MET A 80 20.25 3.26 13.30
N PRO A 81 20.46 3.59 12.00
CA PRO A 81 19.40 3.48 11.01
C PRO A 81 18.92 2.02 10.92
N GLY A 82 17.60 1.83 10.96
CA GLY A 82 16.98 0.51 11.03
C GLY A 82 16.74 -0.01 12.45
N SER A 83 16.99 0.80 13.49
CA SER A 83 16.47 0.52 14.83
C SER A 83 14.94 0.49 14.80
N VAL A 84 14.35 -0.53 15.42
CA VAL A 84 12.90 -0.72 15.48
C VAL A 84 12.44 -0.47 16.89
N PHE A 85 11.32 0.25 17.02
CA PHE A 85 10.73 0.62 18.28
C PHE A 85 9.27 0.16 18.30
N ASP A 86 8.86 -0.45 19.41
CA ASP A 86 7.48 -0.77 19.70
C ASP A 86 6.80 0.50 20.25
N LEU A 87 5.66 0.90 19.67
CA LEU A 87 4.84 1.98 20.20
C LEU A 87 4.10 1.47 21.45
N ILE A 88 4.41 2.05 22.60
CA ILE A 88 3.80 1.66 23.88
C ILE A 88 2.59 2.53 24.19
N ASP A 89 2.72 3.84 24.05
CA ASP A 89 1.70 4.79 24.49
C ASP A 89 1.84 6.15 23.80
N VAL A 90 0.74 6.88 23.70
CA VAL A 90 0.71 8.27 23.21
C VAL A 90 -0.18 9.08 24.13
N LYS A 91 0.40 10.05 24.84
CA LYS A 91 -0.29 10.89 25.82
C LYS A 91 0.00 12.36 25.60
N PHE A 92 -1.00 13.22 25.85
CA PHE A 92 -0.78 14.65 25.86
C PHE A 92 -0.41 15.11 27.28
N ASP A 93 0.72 15.77 27.41
CA ASP A 93 1.16 16.43 28.64
C ASP A 93 0.66 17.88 28.63
N GLU A 94 -0.34 18.16 29.46
CA GLU A 94 -0.95 19.48 29.57
C GLU A 94 0.00 20.54 30.13
N GLN A 95 0.99 20.17 30.95
CA GLN A 95 1.90 21.12 31.59
C GLN A 95 2.88 21.70 30.57
N ASP A 96 3.47 20.82 29.78
CA ASP A 96 4.44 21.20 28.74
C ASP A 96 3.80 21.46 27.37
N ARG A 97 2.48 21.19 27.23
CA ARG A 97 1.67 21.23 26.00
C ARG A 97 2.35 20.47 24.86
N VAL A 98 2.64 19.20 25.11
CA VAL A 98 3.40 18.34 24.20
C VAL A 98 2.81 16.94 24.19
N TRP A 99 2.77 16.31 23.02
CA TRP A 99 2.48 14.90 22.88
C TRP A 99 3.72 14.09 23.25
N ILE A 100 3.60 13.19 24.21
CA ILE A 100 4.61 12.23 24.60
C ILE A 100 4.28 10.90 23.94
N VAL A 101 5.18 10.43 23.10
CA VAL A 101 5.10 9.12 22.45
C VAL A 101 6.11 8.20 23.13
N THR A 102 5.62 7.25 23.92
CA THR A 102 6.47 6.28 24.61
C THR A 102 6.76 5.12 23.67
N LEU A 103 8.05 4.87 23.47
CA LEU A 103 8.60 3.87 22.58
C LEU A 103 9.47 2.91 23.38
N HIS A 104 9.44 1.62 23.03
CA HIS A 104 10.36 0.64 23.57
C HIS A 104 11.27 0.12 22.47
N LEU A 105 12.60 0.19 22.66
CA LEU A 105 13.55 -0.33 21.67
C LEU A 105 13.44 -1.85 21.56
N THR A 106 13.07 -2.34 20.38
CA THR A 106 12.83 -3.76 20.12
C THR A 106 14.15 -4.55 20.02
N CYS A 107 14.22 -5.69 20.72
CA CYS A 107 15.39 -6.57 20.69
C CYS A 107 15.37 -7.55 19.50
N ALA A 108 16.54 -8.13 19.18
CA ALA A 108 16.77 -8.92 17.97
C ALA A 108 15.81 -10.11 17.78
N ASP A 109 15.26 -10.65 18.88
CA ASP A 109 14.40 -11.85 18.90
C ASP A 109 12.90 -11.55 18.89
N SER A 110 12.49 -10.30 18.67
CA SER A 110 11.06 -9.97 18.58
C SER A 110 10.39 -10.65 17.37
N PRO A 111 9.21 -11.29 17.55
CA PRO A 111 8.41 -11.84 16.45
C PRO A 111 8.06 -10.77 15.41
N VAL A 112 7.86 -9.52 15.84
CA VAL A 112 7.58 -8.37 14.97
C VAL A 112 8.80 -8.03 14.12
N LEU A 113 10.00 -8.03 14.71
CA LEU A 113 11.23 -7.78 13.96
C LEU A 113 11.53 -8.93 12.97
N THR A 114 11.19 -10.16 13.34
CA THR A 114 11.32 -11.33 12.46
C THR A 114 10.34 -11.24 11.30
N TYR A 115 9.09 -10.85 11.56
CA TYR A 115 8.09 -10.57 10.53
C TYR A 115 8.52 -9.43 9.60
N ILE A 116 8.96 -8.30 10.16
CA ILE A 116 9.49 -7.15 9.40
C ILE A 116 10.67 -7.59 8.52
N LYS A 117 11.63 -8.36 9.04
CA LYS A 117 12.77 -8.87 8.26
C LYS A 117 12.37 -9.86 7.16
N GLN A 118 11.28 -10.62 7.38
CA GLN A 118 10.72 -11.53 6.37
C GLN A 118 9.96 -10.77 5.26
N GLN A 119 9.32 -9.64 5.59
CA GLN A 119 8.58 -8.80 4.63
C GLN A 119 9.48 -7.76 3.92
N LEU A 120 10.51 -7.25 4.61
CA LEU A 120 11.40 -6.17 4.18
C LEU A 120 12.85 -6.68 4.21
N PRO A 121 13.39 -7.19 3.08
CA PRO A 121 14.79 -7.61 3.02
C PRO A 121 15.73 -6.42 3.30
N PRO A 122 16.97 -6.67 3.75
CA PRO A 122 17.92 -5.61 4.10
C PRO A 122 18.31 -4.81 2.85
N ARG A 123 17.63 -3.70 2.63
CA ARG A 123 17.91 -2.76 1.54
C ARG A 123 18.58 -1.50 2.10
N THR A 124 19.37 -0.84 1.27
CA THR A 124 19.96 0.46 1.64
C THR A 124 18.83 1.44 2.00
N CYS A 125 18.96 2.14 3.13
CA CYS A 125 17.98 3.10 3.66
C CYS A 125 17.45 4.07 2.58
N LEU A 126 18.32 4.47 1.65
CA LEU A 126 17.99 5.35 0.53
C LEU A 126 16.97 4.74 -0.46
N SER A 127 17.04 3.44 -0.76
CA SER A 127 16.07 2.78 -1.67
C SER A 127 14.64 2.72 -1.09
N HIS A 128 14.50 2.73 0.23
CA HIS A 128 13.20 2.86 0.89
C HIS A 128 12.69 4.29 0.83
N ILE A 129 13.57 5.27 1.04
CA ILE A 129 13.22 6.68 0.89
C ILE A 129 12.72 6.97 -0.53
N SER A 130 13.33 6.40 -1.57
CA SER A 130 12.79 6.54 -2.94
C SER A 130 11.41 5.91 -3.11
N ALA A 131 11.13 4.77 -2.48
CA ALA A 131 9.80 4.17 -2.53
C ALA A 131 8.76 5.05 -1.82
N ILE A 132 9.09 5.59 -0.65
CA ILE A 132 8.23 6.54 0.07
C ILE A 132 8.00 7.80 -0.75
N LEU A 133 9.05 8.36 -1.35
CA LEU A 133 8.93 9.54 -2.23
C LEU A 133 8.04 9.25 -3.45
N TYR A 134 8.12 8.05 -4.01
CA TYR A 134 7.23 7.59 -5.08
C TYR A 134 5.78 7.52 -4.61
N ASP A 135 5.52 6.93 -3.44
CA ASP A 135 4.17 6.82 -2.87
C ASP A 135 3.58 8.19 -2.52
N MET A 136 4.43 9.16 -2.15
CA MET A 136 4.07 10.56 -1.94
C MET A 136 3.85 11.34 -3.25
N GLY A 137 4.01 10.72 -4.42
CA GLY A 137 3.92 11.37 -5.72
C GLY A 137 5.11 12.28 -6.06
N GLN A 138 6.19 12.26 -5.27
CA GLN A 138 7.40 13.05 -5.49
C GLN A 138 8.36 12.35 -6.47
N PHE A 139 7.86 12.07 -7.69
CA PHE A 139 8.56 11.23 -8.68
C PHE A 139 9.94 11.78 -9.08
N ASP A 140 10.10 13.09 -9.22
CA ASP A 140 11.39 13.69 -9.59
C ASP A 140 12.47 13.48 -8.51
N ARG A 141 12.09 13.59 -7.24
CA ARG A 141 12.99 13.36 -6.11
C ARG A 141 13.32 11.88 -5.95
N ALA A 142 12.32 11.01 -6.10
CA ALA A 142 12.51 9.57 -6.12
C ALA A 142 13.49 9.16 -7.23
N GLU A 143 13.32 9.71 -8.44
CA GLU A 143 14.21 9.46 -9.57
C GLU A 143 15.64 9.92 -9.29
N GLN A 144 15.82 11.16 -8.83
CA GLN A 144 17.15 11.71 -8.55
C GLN A 144 17.93 10.81 -7.58
N LEU A 145 17.29 10.41 -6.48
CA LEU A 145 17.89 9.58 -5.46
C LEU A 145 18.25 8.18 -6.00
N LEU A 146 17.37 7.58 -6.82
CA LEU A 146 17.64 6.29 -7.44
C LEU A 146 18.81 6.35 -8.42
N LEU A 147 18.89 7.40 -9.24
CA LEU A 147 20.01 7.60 -10.17
C LEU A 147 21.33 7.81 -9.44
N GLU A 148 21.34 8.54 -8.33
CA GLU A 148 22.51 8.68 -7.46
C GLU A 148 22.97 7.32 -6.92
N LEU A 149 22.05 6.43 -6.53
CA LEU A 149 22.39 5.08 -6.05
C LEU A 149 22.96 4.18 -7.14
N VAL A 150 22.36 4.19 -8.33
CA VAL A 150 22.84 3.41 -9.49
C VAL A 150 24.23 3.90 -9.92
N ASN A 151 24.44 5.22 -9.97
CA ASN A 151 25.73 5.81 -10.35
C ASN A 151 26.85 5.56 -9.33
N ASN A 152 26.50 5.43 -8.04
CA ASN A 152 27.45 5.13 -6.96
C ASN A 152 27.75 3.63 -6.80
N SER A 153 27.65 2.85 -7.88
CA SER A 153 28.10 1.44 -7.99
C SER A 153 27.21 0.39 -7.30
N ILE A 154 25.98 0.71 -6.91
CA ILE A 154 25.00 -0.30 -6.51
C ILE A 154 24.23 -0.72 -7.78
N ASN A 155 24.83 -1.61 -8.58
CA ASN A 155 24.12 -2.24 -9.69
C ASN A 155 23.20 -3.34 -9.15
N SER A 156 22.15 -2.95 -8.43
CA SER A 156 21.13 -3.88 -7.97
C SER A 156 19.96 -3.91 -8.94
N VAL A 157 19.49 -5.12 -9.21
CA VAL A 157 18.29 -5.36 -10.02
C VAL A 157 17.07 -4.65 -9.42
N GLU A 158 17.02 -4.54 -8.10
CA GLU A 158 15.93 -3.89 -7.36
C GLU A 158 15.84 -2.38 -7.64
N LEU A 159 16.97 -1.68 -7.74
CA LEU A 159 16.99 -0.25 -8.07
C LEU A 159 16.48 0.01 -9.49
N TYR A 160 16.80 -0.88 -10.44
CA TYR A 160 16.25 -0.80 -11.78
C TYR A 160 14.74 -1.00 -11.79
N ASP A 161 14.21 -1.96 -11.04
CA ASP A 161 12.76 -2.16 -10.95
C ASP A 161 12.05 -0.93 -10.34
N GLN A 162 12.64 -0.28 -9.33
CA GLN A 162 12.11 0.97 -8.75
C GLN A 162 12.16 2.13 -9.75
N LEU A 163 13.25 2.28 -10.51
CA LEU A 163 13.35 3.27 -11.59
C LEU A 163 12.27 3.05 -12.64
N VAL A 164 11.96 1.80 -13.01
CA VAL A 164 10.89 1.49 -13.96
C VAL A 164 9.54 2.00 -13.45
N ALA A 165 9.21 1.80 -12.17
CA ALA A 165 7.98 2.32 -11.58
C ALA A 165 7.92 3.86 -11.66
N VAL A 166 8.99 4.54 -11.27
CA VAL A 166 9.09 6.01 -11.36
C VAL A 166 8.96 6.51 -12.79
N LYS A 167 9.62 5.85 -13.74
CA LYS A 167 9.54 6.20 -15.18
C LYS A 167 8.15 5.99 -15.75
N LEU A 168 7.45 4.93 -15.34
CA LEU A 168 6.05 4.69 -15.69
C LEU A 168 5.13 5.81 -15.17
N ALA A 169 5.29 6.20 -13.91
CA ALA A 169 4.50 7.30 -13.33
C ALA A 169 4.74 8.64 -14.05
N LYS A 170 5.94 8.84 -14.62
CA LYS A 170 6.29 10.01 -15.43
C LYS A 170 5.96 9.86 -16.93
N SER A 171 5.33 8.77 -17.34
CA SER A 171 5.02 8.44 -18.74
C SER A 171 6.26 8.35 -19.65
N ASP A 172 7.45 8.13 -19.09
CA ASP A 172 8.73 7.97 -19.81
C ASP A 172 8.98 6.48 -20.12
N TYR A 173 8.20 5.97 -21.08
CA TYR A 173 8.18 4.54 -21.41
C TYR A 173 9.49 4.05 -22.03
N SER A 174 10.18 4.89 -22.82
CA SER A 174 11.47 4.52 -23.42
C SER A 174 12.53 4.25 -22.37
N SER A 175 12.66 5.13 -21.37
CA SER A 175 13.59 4.92 -20.27
C SER A 175 13.17 3.74 -19.39
N ALA A 176 11.87 3.54 -19.15
CA ALA A 176 11.38 2.37 -18.43
C ALA A 176 11.84 1.06 -19.12
N LEU A 177 11.64 0.94 -20.43
CA LEU A 177 12.08 -0.23 -21.20
C LEU A 177 13.60 -0.41 -21.17
N GLU A 178 14.38 0.68 -21.18
CA GLU A 178 15.84 0.61 -21.06
C GLU A 178 16.27 0.05 -19.69
N TYR A 179 15.66 0.52 -18.59
CA TYR A 179 15.96 0.02 -17.26
C TYR A 179 15.52 -1.43 -17.06
N ILE A 180 14.41 -1.86 -17.66
CA ILE A 180 14.03 -3.28 -17.67
C ILE A 180 15.10 -4.11 -18.38
N LYS A 181 15.62 -3.66 -19.53
CA LYS A 181 16.71 -4.35 -20.24
C LYS A 181 17.98 -4.44 -19.40
N LYS A 182 18.37 -3.37 -18.71
CA LYS A 182 19.50 -3.37 -17.77
C LYS A 182 19.29 -4.41 -16.66
N GLY A 183 18.14 -4.37 -15.98
CA GLY A 183 17.79 -5.33 -14.92
C GLY A 183 17.73 -6.78 -15.43
N LEU A 184 17.19 -7.01 -16.63
CA LEU A 184 17.15 -8.31 -17.28
C LEU A 184 18.55 -8.87 -17.55
N ASN A 185 19.46 -8.06 -18.10
CA ASN A 185 20.84 -8.48 -18.36
C ASN A 185 21.56 -8.89 -17.06
N HIS A 186 21.34 -8.15 -15.97
CA HIS A 186 21.87 -8.51 -14.65
C HIS A 186 21.29 -9.83 -14.12
N ARG A 187 19.96 -10.03 -14.23
CA ARG A 187 19.31 -11.31 -13.86
C ARG A 187 19.84 -12.49 -14.67
N MET A 188 20.06 -12.31 -15.97
CA MET A 188 20.61 -13.36 -16.85
C MET A 188 22.06 -13.70 -16.53
N ALA A 189 22.86 -12.70 -16.12
CA ALA A 189 24.24 -12.94 -15.69
C ALA A 189 24.31 -13.74 -14.37
N MET A 190 23.25 -13.69 -13.56
CA MET A 190 23.10 -14.53 -12.37
C MET A 190 22.55 -15.90 -12.77
N LEU A 191 23.45 -16.89 -12.95
CA LEU A 191 23.16 -18.28 -13.38
C LEU A 191 22.04 -19.00 -12.60
N SER A 192 21.65 -18.51 -11.42
CA SER A 192 20.63 -19.08 -10.54
C SER A 192 19.34 -18.25 -10.41
N SER A 193 19.15 -17.19 -11.20
CA SER A 193 18.03 -16.26 -10.93
C SER A 193 16.65 -16.90 -11.22
N SER A 194 15.92 -17.22 -10.15
CA SER A 194 14.49 -17.57 -10.18
C SER A 194 13.58 -16.36 -10.43
N ASP A 195 14.17 -15.21 -10.77
CA ASP A 195 13.53 -13.91 -10.82
C ASP A 195 13.45 -13.33 -12.24
N LEU A 196 13.84 -14.09 -13.26
CA LEU A 196 13.82 -13.64 -14.66
C LEU A 196 12.41 -13.19 -15.10
N TYR A 197 11.39 -13.89 -14.61
CA TYR A 197 9.99 -13.56 -14.85
C TYR A 197 9.63 -12.13 -14.44
N LYS A 198 10.31 -11.53 -13.44
CA LYS A 198 10.03 -10.16 -12.97
C LYS A 198 10.27 -9.15 -14.09
N SER A 199 11.36 -9.30 -14.86
CA SER A 199 11.64 -8.43 -16.01
C SER A 199 10.55 -8.53 -17.08
N TYR A 200 10.10 -9.75 -17.40
CA TYR A 200 9.04 -9.95 -18.39
C TYR A 200 7.68 -9.45 -17.90
N LYS A 201 7.37 -9.60 -16.61
CA LYS A 201 6.20 -8.97 -16.00
C LYS A 201 6.25 -7.45 -16.11
N LEU A 202 7.42 -6.84 -15.86
CA LEU A 202 7.62 -5.40 -16.04
C LEU A 202 7.46 -4.95 -17.49
N PHE A 203 7.98 -5.69 -18.47
CA PHE A 203 7.71 -5.41 -19.88
C PHE A 203 6.22 -5.44 -20.18
N GLY A 204 5.52 -6.48 -19.72
CA GLY A 204 4.07 -6.60 -19.86
C GLY A 204 3.31 -5.41 -19.25
N ASN A 205 3.73 -4.95 -18.06
CA ASN A 205 3.14 -3.78 -17.40
C ASN A 205 3.34 -2.51 -18.23
N VAL A 206 4.55 -2.27 -18.74
CA VAL A 206 4.84 -1.08 -19.56
C VAL A 206 4.00 -1.08 -20.85
N TYR A 207 3.99 -2.19 -21.59
CA TYR A 207 3.23 -2.26 -22.84
C TYR A 207 1.72 -2.17 -22.62
N LYS A 208 1.21 -2.70 -21.51
CA LYS A 208 -0.20 -2.53 -21.12
C LYS A 208 -0.56 -1.05 -20.90
N VAL A 209 0.31 -0.28 -20.22
CA VAL A 209 0.11 1.16 -20.02
C VAL A 209 0.21 1.93 -21.33
N MET A 210 1.06 1.47 -22.26
CA MET A 210 1.16 2.00 -23.63
C MET A 210 0.00 1.58 -24.54
N ASP A 211 -1.02 0.90 -24.02
CA ASP A 211 -2.18 0.39 -24.77
C ASP A 211 -1.82 -0.66 -25.85
N ASN A 212 -0.63 -1.27 -25.75
CA ASN A 212 -0.17 -2.33 -26.64
C ASN A 212 -0.40 -3.72 -26.00
N ASP A 213 -1.67 -4.12 -25.98
CA ASP A 213 -2.13 -5.32 -25.28
C ASP A 213 -1.58 -6.63 -25.85
N GLU A 214 -1.29 -6.68 -27.16
CA GLU A 214 -0.71 -7.86 -27.83
C GLU A 214 0.71 -8.12 -27.30
N ILE A 215 1.58 -7.11 -27.34
CA ILE A 215 2.95 -7.23 -26.82
C ILE A 215 2.94 -7.44 -25.30
N ALA A 216 2.00 -6.82 -24.59
CA ALA A 216 1.84 -7.06 -23.16
C ALA A 216 1.51 -8.53 -22.86
N MET A 217 0.60 -9.13 -23.63
CA MET A 217 0.22 -10.54 -23.51
C MET A 217 1.39 -11.49 -23.77
N ASP A 218 2.21 -11.20 -24.79
CA ASP A 218 3.41 -12.00 -25.08
C ASP A 218 4.36 -12.02 -23.89
N HIS A 219 4.64 -10.85 -23.31
CA HIS A 219 5.52 -10.74 -22.15
C HIS A 219 4.96 -11.39 -20.89
N TYR A 220 3.66 -11.26 -20.61
CA TYR A 220 3.03 -12.00 -19.51
C TYR A 220 3.06 -13.51 -19.74
N SER A 221 2.89 -13.97 -20.98
CA SER A 221 2.97 -15.40 -21.34
C SER A 221 4.38 -15.95 -21.11
N ILE A 222 5.42 -15.18 -21.48
CA ILE A 222 6.82 -15.54 -21.18
C ILE A 222 7.04 -15.60 -19.67
N ALA A 223 6.57 -14.59 -18.92
CA ALA A 223 6.71 -14.56 -17.46
C ALA A 223 6.03 -15.77 -16.80
N LEU A 224 4.82 -16.12 -17.26
CA LEU A 224 4.08 -17.28 -16.77
C LEU A 224 4.81 -18.59 -17.09
N GLY A 225 5.31 -18.75 -18.32
CA GLY A 225 6.09 -19.91 -18.73
C GLY A 225 7.33 -20.12 -17.85
N LEU A 226 8.07 -19.05 -17.57
CA LEU A 226 9.22 -19.09 -16.66
C LEU A 226 8.80 -19.51 -15.24
N LEU A 227 7.78 -18.88 -14.68
CA LEU A 227 7.27 -19.20 -13.34
C LEU A 227 6.84 -20.66 -13.19
N LEU A 228 6.20 -21.21 -14.21
CA LEU A 228 5.76 -22.61 -14.22
C LEU A 228 6.90 -23.60 -14.44
N SER A 229 7.99 -23.17 -15.09
CA SER A 229 9.19 -23.98 -15.30
C SER A 229 10.05 -24.13 -14.04
N TYR A 230 9.93 -23.21 -13.09
CA TYR A 230 10.71 -23.25 -11.86
C TYR A 230 10.22 -24.35 -10.91
N LYS A 231 11.19 -25.04 -10.27
CA LYS A 231 10.91 -26.12 -9.32
C LYS A 231 10.07 -25.62 -8.14
N ASP A 232 10.50 -24.51 -7.54
CA ASP A 232 9.77 -23.82 -6.49
C ASP A 232 8.93 -22.71 -7.13
N LYS A 233 7.69 -23.07 -7.49
CA LYS A 233 6.77 -22.13 -8.13
C LYS A 233 6.42 -21.02 -7.16
N ASN A 234 6.76 -19.78 -7.52
CA ASN A 234 6.28 -18.61 -6.80
C ASN A 234 4.79 -18.42 -7.08
N LEU A 235 3.93 -19.08 -6.28
CA LEU A 235 2.48 -19.09 -6.47
C LEU A 235 1.87 -17.68 -6.45
N LEU A 236 2.43 -16.80 -5.61
CA LEU A 236 2.00 -15.40 -5.55
C LEU A 236 2.21 -14.71 -6.90
N ALA A 237 3.40 -14.86 -7.49
CA ALA A 237 3.72 -14.29 -8.80
C ALA A 237 2.94 -14.95 -9.95
N VAL A 238 2.66 -16.25 -9.88
CA VAL A 238 1.78 -16.93 -10.84
C VAL A 238 0.38 -16.31 -10.79
N GLY A 239 -0.15 -16.10 -9.58
CA GLY A 239 -1.43 -15.43 -9.38
C GLY A 239 -1.46 -14.00 -9.92
N ASP A 240 -0.39 -13.22 -9.70
CA ASP A 240 -0.25 -11.87 -10.26
C ASP A 240 -0.32 -11.85 -11.79
N VAL A 241 0.41 -12.76 -12.45
CA VAL A 241 0.48 -12.78 -13.90
C VAL A 241 -0.86 -13.20 -14.51
N HIS A 242 -1.54 -14.21 -13.92
CA HIS A 242 -2.89 -14.57 -14.33
C HIS A 242 -3.89 -13.42 -14.16
N LEU A 243 -3.76 -12.61 -13.10
CA LEU A 243 -4.58 -11.42 -12.94
C LEU A 243 -4.36 -10.43 -14.08
N GLN A 244 -3.10 -10.15 -14.46
CA GLN A 244 -2.82 -9.24 -15.56
C GLN A 244 -3.35 -9.75 -16.90
N ILE A 245 -3.18 -11.05 -17.19
CA ILE A 245 -3.74 -11.70 -18.38
C ILE A 245 -5.28 -11.60 -18.39
N GLY A 246 -5.92 -11.83 -17.23
CA GLY A 246 -7.36 -11.69 -17.08
C GLY A 246 -7.86 -10.28 -17.36
N LEU A 247 -7.14 -9.26 -16.89
CA LEU A 247 -7.45 -7.86 -17.17
C LEU A 247 -7.34 -7.54 -18.68
N LEU A 248 -6.31 -8.05 -19.37
CA LEU A 248 -6.17 -7.89 -20.82
C LEU A 248 -7.32 -8.55 -21.58
N HIS A 249 -7.67 -9.79 -21.23
CA HIS A 249 -8.82 -10.47 -21.85
C HIS A 249 -10.13 -9.74 -21.58
N TRP A 250 -10.31 -9.19 -20.38
CA TRP A 250 -11.50 -8.44 -20.02
C TRP A 250 -11.64 -7.17 -20.86
N LYS A 251 -10.55 -6.40 -20.99
CA LYS A 251 -10.48 -5.20 -21.84
C LYS A 251 -10.78 -5.52 -23.30
N ALA A 252 -10.33 -6.67 -23.80
CA ALA A 252 -10.62 -7.15 -25.15
C ALA A 252 -12.06 -7.70 -25.35
N GLY A 253 -12.91 -7.68 -24.31
CA GLY A 253 -14.28 -8.23 -24.37
C GLY A 253 -14.35 -9.76 -24.32
N ASN A 254 -13.22 -10.44 -24.13
CA ASN A 254 -13.13 -11.90 -24.08
C ASN A 254 -13.50 -12.43 -22.68
N LEU A 255 -14.77 -12.26 -22.30
CA LEU A 255 -15.25 -12.51 -20.93
C LEU A 255 -14.94 -13.94 -20.43
N GLN A 256 -15.03 -14.96 -21.29
CA GLN A 256 -14.76 -16.35 -20.88
C GLN A 256 -13.28 -16.58 -20.54
N SER A 257 -12.35 -16.04 -21.33
CA SER A 257 -10.92 -16.13 -21.08
C SER A 257 -10.51 -15.32 -19.85
N ALA A 258 -11.16 -14.17 -19.64
CA ALA A 258 -10.98 -13.35 -18.45
C ALA A 258 -11.45 -14.08 -17.18
N THR A 259 -12.64 -14.70 -17.19
CA THR A 259 -13.13 -15.54 -16.08
C THR A 259 -12.13 -16.62 -15.71
N ARG A 260 -11.64 -17.41 -16.69
CA ARG A 260 -10.66 -18.48 -16.43
C ARG A 260 -9.38 -17.94 -15.80
N SER A 261 -8.86 -16.84 -16.34
CA SER A 261 -7.63 -16.21 -15.84
C SER A 261 -7.79 -15.69 -14.42
N PHE A 262 -8.94 -15.09 -14.07
CA PHE A 262 -9.23 -14.67 -12.70
C PHE A 262 -9.48 -15.85 -11.75
N GLU A 263 -10.12 -16.94 -12.20
CA GLU A 263 -10.27 -18.16 -11.40
C GLU A 263 -8.91 -18.83 -11.10
N ASP A 264 -8.01 -18.87 -12.09
CA ASP A 264 -6.62 -19.32 -11.88
C ASP A 264 -5.88 -18.40 -10.90
N SER A 265 -5.97 -17.08 -11.09
CA SER A 265 -5.40 -16.09 -10.18
C SER A 265 -5.90 -16.27 -8.75
N LEU A 266 -7.21 -16.43 -8.57
CA LEU A 266 -7.87 -16.67 -7.29
C LEU A 266 -7.32 -17.92 -6.61
N ARG A 267 -7.23 -19.04 -7.34
CA ARG A 267 -6.71 -20.31 -6.81
C ARG A 267 -5.29 -20.14 -6.28
N PHE A 268 -4.41 -19.51 -7.04
CA PHE A 268 -3.02 -19.33 -6.62
C PHE A 268 -2.87 -18.34 -5.46
N LYS A 269 -3.61 -17.23 -5.49
CA LYS A 269 -3.58 -16.20 -4.44
C LYS A 269 -4.15 -16.71 -3.13
N GLN A 270 -5.21 -17.52 -3.16
CA GLN A 270 -5.76 -18.16 -1.95
C GLN A 270 -4.77 -19.12 -1.29
N VAL A 271 -3.96 -19.84 -2.07
CA VAL A 271 -2.92 -20.72 -1.52
C VAL A 271 -1.74 -19.90 -0.96
N ALA A 272 -1.37 -18.81 -1.64
CA ALA A 272 -0.21 -18.00 -1.27
C ALA A 272 -0.47 -17.05 -0.08
N LEU A 273 -1.65 -16.46 0.02
CA LEU A 273 -1.99 -15.41 0.97
C LEU A 273 -3.05 -15.84 2.01
N GLY A 274 -3.78 -16.92 1.73
CA GLY A 274 -4.97 -17.31 2.48
C GLY A 274 -6.26 -16.80 1.85
N LYS A 275 -7.40 -17.32 2.32
CA LYS A 275 -8.73 -17.03 1.74
C LYS A 275 -9.32 -15.67 2.11
N ARG A 276 -8.82 -15.07 3.19
CA ARG A 276 -9.31 -13.81 3.78
C ARG A 276 -8.38 -12.63 3.48
N ASP A 277 -7.59 -12.70 2.41
CA ASP A 277 -6.68 -11.61 2.03
C ASP A 277 -7.39 -10.54 1.16
N PRO A 278 -7.12 -9.24 1.34
CA PRO A 278 -7.70 -8.18 0.50
C PRO A 278 -7.49 -8.39 -1.02
N GLU A 279 -6.36 -8.94 -1.45
CA GLU A 279 -6.10 -9.24 -2.87
C GLU A 279 -7.02 -10.35 -3.39
N VAL A 280 -7.37 -11.32 -2.53
CA VAL A 280 -8.37 -12.35 -2.86
C VAL A 280 -9.75 -11.72 -3.03
N ALA A 281 -10.12 -10.78 -2.16
CA ALA A 281 -11.37 -10.04 -2.28
C ALA A 281 -11.44 -9.24 -3.59
N ARG A 282 -10.36 -8.57 -3.99
CA ARG A 282 -10.28 -7.83 -5.25
C ARG A 282 -10.46 -8.73 -6.48
N ILE A 283 -9.92 -9.94 -6.45
CA ILE A 283 -10.13 -10.93 -7.54
C ILE A 283 -11.58 -11.42 -7.56
N LEU A 284 -12.18 -11.68 -6.40
CA LEU A 284 -13.60 -12.03 -6.29
C LEU A 284 -14.49 -10.90 -6.83
N MET A 285 -14.19 -9.65 -6.52
CA MET A 285 -14.89 -8.49 -7.07
C MET A 285 -14.83 -8.50 -8.61
N ASN A 286 -13.65 -8.67 -9.19
CA ASN A 286 -13.49 -8.77 -10.66
C ASN A 286 -14.30 -9.93 -11.26
N LEU A 287 -14.32 -11.10 -10.62
CA LEU A 287 -15.15 -12.23 -11.05
C LEU A 287 -16.65 -11.91 -10.96
N GLY A 288 -17.07 -11.18 -9.94
CA GLY A 288 -18.44 -10.70 -9.77
C GLY A 288 -18.85 -9.74 -10.88
N VAL A 289 -18.00 -8.78 -11.23
CA VAL A 289 -18.25 -7.84 -12.32
C VAL A 289 -18.34 -8.57 -13.67
N ILE A 290 -17.44 -9.51 -13.95
CA ILE A 290 -17.52 -10.30 -15.19
C ILE A 290 -18.77 -11.18 -15.22
N ALA A 291 -19.13 -11.82 -14.10
CA ALA A 291 -20.36 -12.59 -14.03
C ALA A 291 -21.59 -11.72 -14.31
N ASN A 292 -21.58 -10.47 -13.83
CA ASN A 292 -22.64 -9.51 -14.11
C ASN A 292 -22.74 -9.14 -15.61
N GLN A 293 -21.60 -8.92 -16.27
CA GLN A 293 -21.52 -8.68 -17.71
C GLN A 293 -21.92 -9.90 -18.56
N GLN A 294 -21.94 -11.10 -17.96
CA GLN A 294 -22.41 -12.33 -18.58
C GLN A 294 -23.89 -12.62 -18.24
N ASP A 295 -24.61 -11.65 -17.65
CA ASP A 295 -26.00 -11.78 -17.17
C ASP A 295 -26.20 -12.89 -16.11
N LYS A 296 -25.12 -13.29 -15.41
CA LYS A 296 -25.13 -14.30 -14.34
C LYS A 296 -25.28 -13.63 -12.98
N TYR A 297 -26.40 -12.94 -12.78
CA TYR A 297 -26.62 -12.07 -11.62
C TYR A 297 -26.48 -12.76 -10.26
N GLU A 298 -26.98 -14.00 -10.11
CA GLU A 298 -26.84 -14.76 -8.86
C GLU A 298 -25.38 -15.02 -8.51
N ARG A 299 -24.59 -15.48 -9.49
CA ARG A 299 -23.16 -15.74 -9.32
C ARG A 299 -22.35 -14.45 -9.13
N ALA A 300 -22.78 -13.36 -9.76
CA ALA A 300 -22.19 -12.04 -9.53
C ALA A 300 -22.35 -11.61 -8.07
N LEU A 301 -23.56 -11.72 -7.52
CA LEU A 301 -23.84 -11.42 -6.12
C LEU A 301 -23.05 -12.34 -5.17
N GLU A 302 -22.96 -13.64 -5.45
CA GLU A 302 -22.15 -14.56 -4.63
C GLU A 302 -20.69 -14.12 -4.52
N PHE A 303 -20.06 -13.74 -5.63
CA PHE A 303 -18.68 -13.28 -5.64
C PHE A 303 -18.52 -11.92 -4.95
N LEU A 304 -19.40 -10.96 -5.25
CA LEU A 304 -19.32 -9.61 -4.69
C LEU A 304 -19.60 -9.59 -3.18
N VAL A 305 -20.57 -10.36 -2.70
CA VAL A 305 -20.85 -10.47 -1.25
C VAL A 305 -19.67 -11.11 -0.52
N LYS A 306 -19.03 -12.15 -1.10
CA LYS A 306 -17.81 -12.73 -0.53
C LYS A 306 -16.64 -11.75 -0.52
N ALA A 307 -16.47 -10.95 -1.57
CA ALA A 307 -15.46 -9.89 -1.61
C ALA A 307 -15.72 -8.85 -0.50
N LEU A 308 -16.97 -8.40 -0.38
CA LEU A 308 -17.38 -7.43 0.63
C LEU A 308 -17.16 -7.93 2.06
N ASP A 309 -17.51 -9.19 2.34
CA ASP A 309 -17.29 -9.83 3.65
C ASP A 309 -15.81 -9.80 4.05
N ILE A 310 -14.92 -10.18 3.13
CA ILE A 310 -13.47 -10.15 3.38
C ILE A 310 -12.98 -8.70 3.56
N GLN A 311 -13.44 -7.77 2.73
CA GLN A 311 -13.01 -6.37 2.82
C GLN A 311 -13.46 -5.73 4.13
N LEU A 312 -14.68 -5.99 4.60
CA LEU A 312 -15.17 -5.44 5.87
C LEU A 312 -14.46 -6.06 7.09
N GLU A 313 -13.92 -7.27 6.96
CA GLU A 313 -13.11 -7.91 8.00
C GLU A 313 -11.67 -7.34 8.03
N MET A 314 -11.10 -7.02 6.87
CA MET A 314 -9.66 -6.76 6.72
C MET A 314 -9.29 -5.29 6.48
N LEU A 315 -10.24 -4.47 6.04
CA LEU A 315 -10.03 -3.07 5.67
C LEU A 315 -10.92 -2.16 6.53
N PRO A 316 -10.54 -0.89 6.70
CA PRO A 316 -11.44 0.11 7.24
C PRO A 316 -12.77 0.13 6.46
N SER A 317 -13.89 0.34 7.15
CA SER A 317 -15.22 0.32 6.51
C SER A 317 -15.43 1.42 5.46
N ASP A 318 -14.59 2.45 5.48
CA ASP A 318 -14.54 3.56 4.55
C ASP A 318 -13.46 3.38 3.46
N HIS A 319 -12.87 2.18 3.34
CA HIS A 319 -11.88 1.91 2.31
C HIS A 319 -12.49 1.95 0.89
N TYR A 320 -11.72 2.45 -0.08
CA TYR A 320 -12.19 2.61 -1.46
C TYR A 320 -12.71 1.31 -2.09
N ASP A 321 -12.02 0.19 -1.87
CA ASP A 321 -12.44 -1.13 -2.37
C ASP A 321 -13.80 -1.59 -1.82
N VAL A 322 -14.14 -1.20 -0.58
CA VAL A 322 -15.46 -1.48 0.02
C VAL A 322 -16.54 -0.69 -0.73
N ALA A 323 -16.28 0.59 -1.03
CA ALA A 323 -17.20 1.41 -1.82
C ALA A 323 -17.44 0.80 -3.22
N GLN A 324 -16.37 0.49 -3.94
CA GLN A 324 -16.46 -0.13 -5.27
C GLN A 324 -17.28 -1.43 -5.26
N THR A 325 -17.09 -2.27 -4.24
CA THR A 325 -17.85 -3.51 -4.13
C THR A 325 -19.33 -3.25 -3.85
N TYR A 326 -19.67 -2.28 -2.98
CA TYR A 326 -21.05 -1.85 -2.79
C TYR A 326 -21.68 -1.33 -4.09
N ASN A 327 -20.97 -0.49 -4.85
CA ASN A 327 -21.45 0.00 -6.14
C ASN A 327 -21.78 -1.17 -7.09
N HIS A 328 -20.87 -2.13 -7.24
CA HIS A 328 -21.08 -3.27 -8.12
C HIS A 328 -22.26 -4.15 -7.68
N ILE A 329 -22.47 -4.34 -6.38
CA ILE A 329 -23.67 -5.04 -5.86
C ILE A 329 -24.94 -4.26 -6.24
N GLY A 330 -24.92 -2.94 -6.06
CA GLY A 330 -26.01 -2.06 -6.46
C GLY A 330 -26.35 -2.21 -7.95
N LEU A 331 -25.35 -2.17 -8.83
CA LEU A 331 -25.54 -2.32 -10.27
C LEU A 331 -26.17 -3.66 -10.67
N VAL A 332 -25.77 -4.76 -10.01
CA VAL A 332 -26.41 -6.07 -10.23
C VAL A 332 -27.88 -6.04 -9.84
N TYR A 333 -28.22 -5.39 -8.73
CA TYR A 333 -29.62 -5.24 -8.30
C TYR A 333 -30.45 -4.34 -9.21
N ALA A 334 -29.84 -3.30 -9.78
CA ALA A 334 -30.50 -2.48 -10.80
C ALA A 334 -30.89 -3.31 -12.03
N GLN A 335 -30.01 -4.21 -12.49
CA GLN A 335 -30.31 -5.13 -13.60
C GLN A 335 -31.32 -6.22 -13.26
N CYS A 336 -31.56 -6.48 -11.97
CA CYS A 336 -32.59 -7.38 -11.48
C CYS A 336 -33.93 -6.68 -11.19
N ASP A 337 -34.11 -5.41 -11.57
CA ASP A 337 -35.26 -4.57 -11.25
C ASP A 337 -35.56 -4.44 -9.73
N LYS A 338 -34.52 -4.57 -8.89
CA LYS A 338 -34.63 -4.44 -7.42
C LYS A 338 -34.18 -3.05 -6.98
N GLN A 339 -34.99 -2.05 -7.32
CA GLN A 339 -34.68 -0.63 -7.13
C GLN A 339 -34.34 -0.29 -5.66
N ASP A 340 -35.07 -0.84 -4.69
CA ASP A 340 -34.80 -0.63 -3.26
C ASP A 340 -33.38 -1.05 -2.85
N LEU A 341 -32.94 -2.21 -3.33
CA LEU A 341 -31.61 -2.72 -3.02
C LEU A 341 -30.54 -1.92 -3.75
N TYR A 342 -30.75 -1.58 -5.02
CA TYR A 342 -29.86 -0.69 -5.75
C TYR A 342 -29.62 0.62 -4.98
N LEU A 343 -30.68 1.32 -4.57
CA LEU A 343 -30.57 2.60 -3.86
C LEU A 343 -29.81 2.46 -2.53
N ALA A 344 -30.09 1.41 -1.75
CA ALA A 344 -29.42 1.16 -0.48
C ALA A 344 -27.90 0.94 -0.67
N PHE A 345 -27.51 0.16 -1.68
CA PHE A 345 -26.12 -0.15 -1.98
C PHE A 345 -25.39 1.05 -2.62
N ALA A 346 -26.04 1.78 -3.52
CA ALA A 346 -25.53 3.02 -4.11
C ALA A 346 -25.29 4.09 -3.03
N HIS A 347 -26.24 4.28 -2.10
CA HIS A 347 -26.08 5.23 -1.00
C HIS A 347 -24.86 4.90 -0.13
N ARG A 348 -24.62 3.61 0.16
CA ARG A 348 -23.42 3.16 0.91
C ARG A 348 -22.13 3.45 0.16
N SER A 349 -22.06 3.14 -1.14
CA SER A 349 -20.87 3.44 -1.97
C SER A 349 -20.57 4.94 -1.98
N VAL A 350 -21.56 5.75 -2.36
CA VAL A 350 -21.39 7.20 -2.51
C VAL A 350 -21.04 7.86 -1.18
N THR A 351 -21.61 7.39 -0.06
CA THR A 351 -21.25 7.90 1.27
C THR A 351 -19.77 7.67 1.60
N ILE A 352 -19.23 6.49 1.26
CA ILE A 352 -17.81 6.18 1.48
C ILE A 352 -16.92 6.98 0.52
N GLU A 353 -17.27 7.04 -0.77
CA GLU A 353 -16.55 7.87 -1.74
C GLU A 353 -16.49 9.33 -1.29
N LEU A 354 -17.61 9.86 -0.77
CA LEU A 354 -17.66 11.22 -0.24
C LEU A 354 -16.77 11.41 0.99
N SER A 355 -16.59 10.41 1.86
CA SER A 355 -15.65 10.52 2.99
C SER A 355 -14.19 10.47 2.57
N LEU A 356 -13.87 9.82 1.45
CA LEU A 356 -12.50 9.70 0.93
C LEU A 356 -12.02 10.93 0.16
N LEU A 357 -12.94 11.70 -0.42
CA LEU A 357 -12.61 12.85 -1.27
C LEU A 357 -12.30 14.12 -0.45
N PRO A 358 -11.17 14.82 -0.73
CA PRO A 358 -10.92 16.14 -0.17
C PRO A 358 -12.06 17.13 -0.46
N LEU A 359 -12.25 18.12 0.41
CA LEU A 359 -13.33 19.13 0.27
C LEU A 359 -13.31 19.86 -1.08
N ALA A 360 -12.12 20.04 -1.67
CA ALA A 360 -11.94 20.72 -2.95
C ALA A 360 -12.12 19.81 -4.19
N HIS A 361 -12.43 18.52 -4.02
CA HIS A 361 -12.52 17.59 -5.14
C HIS A 361 -13.73 17.92 -6.04
N PRO A 362 -13.56 18.01 -7.37
CA PRO A 362 -14.61 18.47 -8.29
C PRO A 362 -15.88 17.59 -8.27
N SER A 363 -15.72 16.28 -8.10
CA SER A 363 -16.85 15.33 -8.05
C SER A 363 -17.65 15.37 -6.74
N ARG A 364 -17.22 16.13 -5.74
CA ARG A 364 -17.86 16.14 -4.41
C ARG A 364 -19.30 16.68 -4.46
N ALA A 365 -19.55 17.70 -5.28
CA ALA A 365 -20.88 18.30 -5.43
C ALA A 365 -21.89 17.31 -6.04
N GLU A 366 -21.48 16.60 -7.09
CA GLU A 366 -22.29 15.58 -7.77
C GLU A 366 -22.64 14.41 -6.84
N LEU A 367 -21.67 13.94 -6.03
CA LEU A 367 -21.91 12.87 -5.06
C LEU A 367 -22.86 13.31 -3.93
N ILE A 368 -22.80 14.58 -3.51
CA ILE A 368 -23.75 15.13 -2.52
C ILE A 368 -25.17 15.17 -3.10
N GLU A 369 -25.32 15.67 -4.32
CA GLU A 369 -26.61 15.68 -5.02
C GLU A 369 -27.17 14.26 -5.15
N THR A 370 -26.33 13.29 -5.55
CA THR A 370 -26.71 11.87 -5.63
C THR A 370 -27.19 11.32 -4.27
N VAL A 371 -26.52 11.66 -3.16
CA VAL A 371 -26.95 11.25 -1.81
C VAL A 371 -28.29 11.88 -1.43
N GLU A 372 -28.49 13.16 -1.74
CA GLU A 372 -29.73 13.87 -1.46
C GLU A 372 -30.90 13.31 -2.28
N GLU A 373 -30.68 13.01 -3.56
CA GLU A 373 -31.66 12.33 -4.42
C GLU A 373 -32.04 10.96 -3.85
N ILE A 374 -31.06 10.12 -3.52
CA ILE A 374 -31.33 8.79 -2.94
C ILE A 374 -32.09 8.92 -1.62
N ARG A 375 -31.73 9.88 -0.75
CA ARG A 375 -32.45 10.13 0.52
C ARG A 375 -33.88 10.64 0.30
N SER A 376 -34.10 11.47 -0.71
CA SER A 376 -35.44 11.95 -1.04
C SER A 376 -36.33 10.79 -1.50
N LEU A 377 -35.77 9.88 -2.30
CA LEU A 377 -36.42 8.64 -2.71
C LEU A 377 -36.66 7.72 -1.51
N GLU A 378 -35.69 7.52 -0.62
CA GLU A 378 -35.88 6.71 0.60
C GLU A 378 -36.99 7.30 1.50
N SER A 379 -37.04 8.61 1.67
CA SER A 379 -38.07 9.28 2.49
C SER A 379 -39.50 9.01 1.97
N LEU A 380 -39.67 8.89 0.65
CA LEU A 380 -40.94 8.53 0.02
C LEU A 380 -41.32 7.05 0.27
N TRP A 381 -40.34 6.17 0.52
CA TRP A 381 -40.52 4.73 0.65
C TRP A 381 -40.49 4.26 2.12
N THR A 382 -40.04 5.10 3.06
CA THR A 382 -40.05 4.80 4.51
C THR A 382 -41.45 4.56 5.10
N MET A 383 -42.53 4.92 4.40
CA MET A 383 -43.88 4.43 4.72
C MET A 383 -44.05 2.90 4.61
N ASN A 384 -43.13 2.18 3.94
CA ASN A 384 -43.09 0.72 3.78
C ASN A 384 -41.87 0.03 4.47
N ALA A 385 -40.96 0.77 5.12
CA ALA A 385 -39.60 0.32 5.41
C ALA A 385 -39.39 -0.62 6.61
N SER A 386 -40.40 -0.88 7.45
CA SER A 386 -40.28 -1.83 8.58
C SER A 386 -40.08 -3.27 8.11
N LEU A 387 -40.58 -3.63 6.91
CA LEU A 387 -40.39 -4.95 6.31
C LEU A 387 -38.99 -5.13 5.69
N HIS A 388 -38.40 -4.06 5.17
CA HIS A 388 -37.20 -4.11 4.33
C HIS A 388 -35.90 -4.26 5.15
N LYS A 389 -35.83 -3.65 6.34
CA LYS A 389 -34.69 -3.80 7.26
C LYS A 389 -34.53 -5.24 7.76
N VAL A 390 -35.65 -5.93 8.00
CA VAL A 390 -35.69 -7.34 8.44
C VAL A 390 -35.29 -8.27 7.31
N LEU A 391 -35.82 -8.06 6.09
CA LEU A 391 -35.45 -8.85 4.91
C LEU A 391 -33.99 -8.65 4.50
N PHE A 392 -33.43 -7.45 4.64
CA PHE A 392 -32.03 -7.17 4.37
C PHE A 392 -31.11 -7.89 5.37
N SER A 393 -31.41 -7.82 6.67
CA SER A 393 -30.63 -8.58 7.67
C SER A 393 -30.76 -10.09 7.47
N GLU A 394 -31.93 -10.61 7.11
CA GLU A 394 -32.15 -12.05 6.93
C GLU A 394 -31.54 -12.57 5.63
N ARG A 395 -31.62 -11.84 4.51
CA ARG A 395 -31.00 -12.24 3.23
C ARG A 395 -29.48 -12.10 3.25
N LEU A 396 -28.95 -11.04 3.86
CA LEU A 396 -27.50 -10.91 4.04
C LEU A 396 -26.99 -12.00 4.98
N ALA A 397 -27.69 -12.29 6.08
CA ALA A 397 -27.33 -13.38 6.99
C ALA A 397 -27.47 -14.78 6.35
N THR A 398 -28.42 -15.00 5.43
CA THR A 398 -28.53 -16.30 4.73
C THR A 398 -27.54 -16.46 3.59
N LEU A 399 -27.08 -15.37 2.97
CA LEU A 399 -25.98 -15.39 1.98
C LEU A 399 -24.59 -15.52 2.63
N LEU A 400 -24.43 -15.02 3.86
CA LEU A 400 -23.17 -15.13 4.62
C LEU A 400 -23.05 -16.47 5.38
N ASN A 401 -24.15 -17.17 5.66
CA ASN A 401 -24.18 -18.46 6.39
C ASN A 401 -24.34 -19.71 5.48
N ARG A 402 -24.08 -19.60 4.17
CA ARG A 402 -24.02 -20.73 3.22
C ARG A 402 -22.68 -20.75 2.51
#